data_AF-A0A100IQ64-F1
#
_entry.id   AF-A0A100IQ64-F1
#
_cell.length_a   1.000
_cell.length_b   1.000
_cell.length_c   1.000
_cell.angle_alpha   90.00
_cell.angle_beta   90.00
_cell.angle_gamma   90.00
#
_symmetry.space_group_name_H-M   'P 1'
#
loop_
_entity.id
_entity.type
_entity.pdbx_description
1 polymer ?
#
loop_
_entity_poly.entity_id
_entity_poly.type
_entity_poly.pdbx_seq_one_letter_code
_entity_poly.pdbx_strand_id
1 'polypeptide(L)'
;MSEATPSPAQGVGPIYRPDGEKPTATVSKDISYENVHVLPQSPQLIALLTMIRDRRTSRADFIFYSNRIIRLLVEEGLNHLPVVEQSVTTPVGRVYLGVRFEGKICGVSIMRAGEAMEQGGSATLAVEVLKAKGVPEDRILFLNLIASPSGVADFAERFPKLRVVTAFIDQGLDDKKYIIPGLGDFGDRYYTL
;
A
#
# COMPACT_ATOMS: atom_id res chain seq x y z
N MET A 1 -48.25 -23.40 22.17
CA MET A 1 -47.39 -22.42 21.47
C MET A 1 -45.96 -22.85 21.74
N SER A 2 -45.25 -23.33 20.73
CA SER A 2 -43.86 -23.81 20.88
C SER A 2 -42.95 -22.60 21.03
N GLU A 3 -42.30 -22.45 22.19
CA GLU A 3 -41.23 -21.47 22.35
C GLU A 3 -40.10 -21.82 21.38
N ALA A 4 -39.77 -20.87 20.49
CA ALA A 4 -38.66 -21.04 19.56
C ALA A 4 -37.36 -21.01 20.37
N THR A 5 -36.64 -22.13 20.38
CA THR A 5 -35.32 -22.21 21.00
C THR A 5 -34.39 -21.21 20.31
N PRO A 6 -33.73 -20.29 21.05
CA PRO A 6 -32.81 -19.33 20.46
C PRO A 6 -31.68 -20.05 19.70
N SER A 7 -31.28 -19.48 18.58
CA SER A 7 -30.21 -20.02 17.74
C SER A 7 -28.92 -20.13 18.56
N PRO A 8 -28.14 -21.22 18.47
CA PRO A 8 -26.82 -21.30 19.10
C PRO A 8 -25.84 -20.23 18.57
N ALA A 9 -26.18 -19.53 17.48
CA ALA A 9 -25.46 -18.37 16.98
C ALA A 9 -25.88 -17.03 17.60
N GLN A 10 -26.87 -16.99 18.51
CA GLN A 10 -27.19 -15.76 19.25
C GLN A 10 -26.07 -15.47 20.26
N GLY A 11 -25.28 -14.44 19.97
CA GLY A 11 -24.18 -13.99 20.83
C GLY A 11 -22.77 -14.36 20.33
N VAL A 12 -22.63 -15.01 19.17
CA VAL A 12 -21.30 -15.19 18.55
C VAL A 12 -20.97 -14.02 17.63
N GLY A 13 -19.91 -13.29 17.97
CA GLY A 13 -19.36 -12.20 17.17
C GLY A 13 -19.75 -10.79 17.64
N PRO A 14 -19.04 -9.77 17.15
CA PRO A 14 -19.31 -8.38 17.51
C PRO A 14 -20.67 -7.92 16.97
N ILE A 15 -21.30 -6.99 17.68
CA ILE A 15 -22.48 -6.28 17.17
C ILE A 15 -22.02 -5.35 16.04
N TYR A 16 -22.56 -5.53 14.83
CA TYR A 16 -22.28 -4.64 13.72
C TYR A 16 -22.87 -3.25 14.02
N ARG A 17 -22.04 -2.22 13.93
CA ARG A 17 -22.45 -0.83 14.17
C ARG A 17 -22.63 -0.08 12.85
N PRO A 18 -23.59 0.86 12.77
CA PRO A 18 -23.72 1.76 11.62
C PRO A 18 -22.46 2.59 11.37
N ASP A 19 -22.28 3.09 10.15
CA ASP A 19 -21.09 3.85 9.75
C ASP A 19 -20.83 5.09 10.64
N GLY A 20 -21.88 5.74 11.14
CA GLY A 20 -21.78 6.92 12.01
C GLY A 20 -21.31 6.65 13.45
N GLU A 21 -21.17 5.38 13.85
CA GLU A 21 -20.71 4.97 15.18
C GLU A 21 -19.31 4.35 15.17
N LYS A 22 -18.61 4.42 14.02
CA LYS A 22 -17.24 3.95 13.89
C LYS A 22 -16.29 4.87 14.70
N PRO A 23 -15.31 4.30 15.42
CA PRO A 23 -14.32 5.11 16.13
C PRO A 23 -13.48 5.93 15.14
N THR A 24 -12.98 7.06 15.62
CA THR A 24 -12.04 7.90 14.88
C THR A 24 -10.67 7.24 14.79
N ALA A 25 -10.00 7.42 13.65
CA ALA A 25 -8.65 6.97 13.41
C ALA A 25 -7.85 8.06 12.68
N THR A 26 -6.54 8.09 12.88
CA THR A 26 -5.63 8.88 12.04
C THR A 26 -5.68 8.33 10.63
N VAL A 27 -6.02 9.19 9.67
CA VAL A 27 -6.02 8.87 8.23
C VAL A 27 -4.87 9.55 7.52
N SER A 28 -4.51 9.03 6.36
CA SER A 28 -3.46 9.58 5.50
C SER A 28 -3.70 11.08 5.25
N LYS A 29 -2.62 11.86 5.20
CA LYS A 29 -2.68 13.21 4.64
C LYS A 29 -3.14 13.16 3.18
N ASP A 30 -3.93 14.15 2.82
CA ASP A 30 -4.38 14.36 1.44
C ASP A 30 -3.32 15.16 0.68
N ILE A 31 -2.88 14.62 -0.46
CA ILE A 31 -1.91 15.24 -1.36
C ILE A 31 -2.38 14.95 -2.78
N SER A 32 -2.42 15.99 -3.62
CA SER A 32 -2.91 15.88 -5.00
C SER A 32 -1.74 15.93 -5.99
N TYR A 33 -1.36 14.76 -6.50
CA TYR A 33 -0.50 14.59 -7.68
C TYR A 33 -1.12 13.51 -8.58
N GLU A 34 -1.14 13.74 -9.89
CA GLU A 34 -1.77 12.82 -10.87
C GLU A 34 -1.13 11.42 -10.87
N ASN A 35 0.17 11.36 -10.60
CA ASN A 35 0.98 10.16 -10.58
C ASN A 35 1.12 9.50 -9.19
N VAL A 36 0.45 10.03 -8.17
CA VAL A 36 0.45 9.48 -6.81
C VAL A 36 -0.93 8.90 -6.49
N HIS A 37 -0.94 7.66 -6.02
CA HIS A 37 -2.14 6.97 -5.57
C HIS A 37 -1.97 6.53 -4.12
N VAL A 38 -2.89 6.94 -3.25
CA VAL A 38 -2.95 6.49 -1.86
C VAL A 38 -4.04 5.45 -1.73
N LEU A 39 -3.74 4.30 -1.11
CA LEU A 39 -4.73 3.25 -0.89
C LEU A 39 -5.95 3.81 -0.14
N PRO A 40 -7.18 3.35 -0.45
CA PRO A 40 -8.36 3.73 0.31
C PRO A 40 -8.19 3.42 1.80
N GLN A 41 -8.47 4.41 2.65
CA GLN A 41 -8.28 4.35 4.10
C GLN A 41 -9.40 3.54 4.79
N SER A 42 -9.54 2.28 4.39
CA SER A 42 -10.54 1.35 4.92
C SER A 42 -10.23 0.96 6.38
N PRO A 43 -11.25 0.59 7.18
CA PRO A 43 -11.01 0.10 8.55
C PRO A 43 -10.03 -1.07 8.61
N GLN A 44 -10.03 -1.93 7.59
CA GLN A 44 -9.09 -3.06 7.50
C GLN A 44 -7.66 -2.57 7.30
N LEU A 45 -7.41 -1.65 6.37
CA LEU A 45 -6.07 -1.09 6.17
C LEU A 45 -5.57 -0.38 7.43
N ILE A 46 -6.43 0.42 8.06
CA ILE A 46 -6.11 1.13 9.30
C ILE A 46 -5.78 0.14 10.44
N ALA A 47 -6.51 -0.97 10.57
CA ALA A 47 -6.21 -2.01 11.55
C ALA A 47 -4.84 -2.66 11.30
N LEU A 48 -4.50 -2.98 10.04
CA LEU A 48 -3.19 -3.51 9.68
C LEU A 48 -2.06 -2.50 9.98
N LEU A 49 -2.26 -1.24 9.60
CA LEU A 49 -1.33 -0.14 9.86
C LEU A 49 -1.11 0.06 11.37
N THR A 50 -2.18 -0.04 12.18
CA THR A 50 -2.10 0.06 13.64
C THR A 50 -1.17 -1.02 14.20
N MET A 51 -1.31 -2.27 13.76
CA MET A 51 -0.46 -3.36 14.23
C MET A 51 1.01 -3.15 13.87
N ILE A 52 1.32 -2.73 12.64
CA ILE A 52 2.72 -2.49 12.27
C ILE A 52 3.30 -1.22 12.92
N ARG A 53 2.47 -0.29 13.40
CA ARG A 53 2.96 0.92 14.10
C ARG A 53 3.17 0.69 15.60
N ASP A 54 2.45 -0.24 16.22
CA ASP A 54 2.63 -0.54 17.64
C ASP A 54 4.05 -1.08 17.91
N ARG A 55 4.78 -0.41 18.81
CA ARG A 55 6.11 -0.80 19.28
C ARG A 55 6.13 -2.12 20.05
N ARG A 56 4.96 -2.60 20.50
CA ARG A 56 4.80 -3.87 21.24
C ARG A 56 4.55 -5.07 20.32
N THR A 57 4.26 -4.84 19.05
CA THR A 57 4.01 -5.90 18.07
C THR A 57 5.25 -6.78 17.92
N SER A 58 5.06 -8.10 18.08
CA SER A 58 6.13 -9.08 17.90
C SER A 58 6.65 -9.05 16.45
N ARG A 59 7.89 -9.49 16.24
CA ARG A 59 8.46 -9.59 14.89
C ARG A 59 7.60 -10.44 13.94
N ALA A 60 7.13 -11.60 14.42
CA ALA A 60 6.31 -12.51 13.61
C ALA A 60 5.01 -11.84 13.16
N ASP A 61 4.35 -11.14 14.07
CA ASP A 61 3.14 -10.37 13.77
C ASP A 61 3.44 -9.19 12.85
N PHE A 62 4.54 -8.47 13.08
CA PHE A 62 4.96 -7.35 12.23
C PHE A 62 5.16 -7.80 10.78
N ILE A 63 5.84 -8.93 10.55
CA ILE A 63 6.00 -9.52 9.21
C ILE A 63 4.64 -9.94 8.64
N PHE A 64 3.80 -10.61 9.43
CA PHE A 64 2.48 -11.06 9.00
C PHE A 64 1.61 -9.89 8.53
N TYR A 65 1.47 -8.84 9.34
CA TYR A 65 0.66 -7.68 9.01
C TYR A 65 1.28 -6.84 7.89
N SER A 66 2.61 -6.67 7.86
CA SER A 66 3.30 -5.97 6.77
C SER A 66 3.06 -6.67 5.43
N ASN A 67 3.19 -8.00 5.37
CA ASN A 67 2.93 -8.77 4.15
C ASN A 67 1.50 -8.62 3.64
N ARG A 68 0.53 -8.50 4.54
CA ARG A 68 -0.87 -8.23 4.16
C ARG A 68 -1.02 -6.85 3.52
N ILE A 69 -0.35 -5.82 4.03
CA ILE A 69 -0.38 -4.48 3.42
C ILE A 69 0.37 -4.46 2.09
N ILE A 70 1.53 -5.12 2.00
CA ILE A 70 2.30 -5.26 0.76
C ILE A 70 1.43 -5.90 -0.32
N ARG A 71 0.64 -6.91 0.03
CA ARG A 71 -0.26 -7.55 -0.93
C ARG A 71 -1.29 -6.57 -1.50
N LEU A 72 -1.89 -5.75 -0.64
CA LEU A 72 -2.82 -4.69 -1.07
C LEU A 72 -2.13 -3.66 -1.97
N LEU A 73 -0.90 -3.26 -1.63
CA LEU A 73 -0.11 -2.33 -2.45
C LEU A 73 0.22 -2.89 -3.83
N VAL A 74 0.61 -4.16 -3.89
CA VAL A 74 0.91 -4.82 -5.16
C VAL A 74 -0.36 -4.94 -6.00
N GLU A 75 -1.47 -5.39 -5.42
CA GLU A 75 -2.75 -5.50 -6.15
C GLU A 75 -3.21 -4.15 -6.69
N GLU A 76 -3.16 -3.09 -5.88
CA GLU A 76 -3.52 -1.75 -6.36
C GLU A 76 -2.52 -1.22 -7.38
N GLY A 77 -1.23 -1.45 -7.17
CA GLY A 77 -0.20 -1.05 -8.12
C GLY A 77 -0.38 -1.68 -9.50
N LEU A 78 -0.78 -2.96 -9.54
CA LEU A 78 -1.04 -3.66 -10.78
C LEU A 78 -2.28 -3.12 -11.52
N ASN A 79 -3.25 -2.51 -10.82
CA ASN A 79 -4.43 -1.89 -11.45
C ASN A 79 -4.08 -0.68 -12.34
N HIS A 80 -2.90 -0.08 -12.16
CA HIS A 80 -2.45 1.04 -12.99
C HIS A 80 -1.72 0.62 -14.27
N LEU A 81 -1.58 -0.69 -14.51
CA LEU A 81 -0.87 -1.18 -15.68
C LEU A 81 -1.78 -1.27 -16.90
N PRO A 82 -1.26 -1.00 -18.10
CA PRO A 82 -2.03 -1.16 -19.32
C PRO A 82 -2.45 -2.62 -19.51
N VAL A 83 -3.69 -2.79 -19.98
CA VAL A 83 -4.27 -4.08 -20.30
C VAL A 83 -4.80 -4.10 -21.74
N VAL A 84 -4.79 -5.27 -22.34
CA VAL A 84 -5.39 -5.53 -23.66
C VAL A 84 -6.46 -6.60 -23.54
N GLU A 85 -7.47 -6.52 -24.40
CA GLU A 85 -8.56 -7.50 -24.46
C GLU A 85 -8.03 -8.92 -24.72
N GLN A 86 -8.61 -9.89 -24.02
CA GLN A 86 -8.27 -11.29 -24.15
C GLN A 86 -9.51 -12.16 -23.93
N SER A 87 -9.99 -12.78 -25.01
CA SER A 87 -11.02 -13.80 -24.92
C SER A 87 -10.42 -15.15 -24.55
N VAL A 88 -11.11 -15.91 -23.70
CA VAL A 88 -10.77 -17.29 -23.35
C VAL A 88 -12.01 -18.18 -23.44
N THR A 89 -11.81 -19.47 -23.72
CA THR A 89 -12.89 -20.46 -23.62
C THR A 89 -12.86 -21.07 -22.23
N THR A 90 -13.96 -20.93 -21.51
CA THR A 90 -14.14 -21.51 -20.17
C THR A 90 -14.28 -23.04 -20.24
N PRO A 91 -14.07 -23.78 -19.13
CA PRO A 91 -14.29 -25.24 -19.09
C PRO A 91 -15.70 -25.69 -19.47
N VAL A 92 -16.69 -24.79 -19.47
CA VAL A 92 -18.07 -25.06 -19.92
C VAL A 92 -18.29 -24.76 -21.41
N GLY A 93 -17.21 -24.53 -22.17
CA GLY A 93 -17.26 -24.29 -23.62
C GLY A 93 -17.76 -22.90 -24.03
N ARG A 94 -17.90 -21.96 -23.08
CA ARG A 94 -18.38 -20.59 -23.35
C ARG A 94 -17.23 -19.60 -23.39
N VAL A 95 -17.33 -18.62 -24.29
CA VAL A 95 -16.37 -17.51 -24.38
C VAL A 95 -16.56 -16.57 -23.19
N TYR A 96 -15.45 -16.23 -22.52
CA TYR A 96 -15.36 -15.16 -21.55
C TYR A 96 -14.46 -14.08 -22.11
N LEU A 97 -14.98 -12.85 -22.21
CA LEU A 97 -14.22 -11.67 -22.63
C LEU A 97 -13.53 -11.08 -21.39
N GLY A 98 -12.23 -11.28 -21.29
CA GLY A 98 -11.39 -10.76 -20.22
C GLY A 98 -10.31 -9.82 -20.74
N VAL A 99 -9.28 -9.63 -19.92
CA VAL A 99 -8.11 -8.79 -20.24
C VAL A 99 -6.82 -9.48 -19.79
N ARG A 100 -5.69 -9.04 -20.34
CA ARG A 100 -4.34 -9.39 -19.89
C ARG A 100 -3.45 -8.16 -19.85
N PHE A 101 -2.40 -8.17 -19.03
CA PHE A 101 -1.43 -7.07 -19.01
C PHE A 101 -0.67 -6.93 -20.35
N GLU A 102 -0.39 -5.69 -20.71
CA GLU A 102 0.41 -5.33 -21.86
C GLU A 102 1.91 -5.27 -21.50
N GLY A 103 2.73 -6.06 -22.18
CA GLY A 103 4.19 -5.96 -22.10
C GLY A 103 4.82 -6.51 -20.81
N LYS A 104 6.03 -6.01 -20.51
CA LYS A 104 6.82 -6.36 -19.32
C LYS A 104 6.89 -5.15 -18.38
N ILE A 105 6.70 -5.40 -17.09
CA ILE A 105 6.61 -4.36 -16.06
C ILE A 105 7.87 -4.38 -15.19
N CYS A 106 8.29 -3.21 -14.71
CA CYS A 106 9.32 -3.08 -13.68
C CYS A 106 8.69 -2.56 -12.39
N GLY A 107 8.59 -3.42 -11.38
CA GLY A 107 8.15 -3.03 -10.04
C GLY A 107 9.34 -2.69 -9.16
N VAL A 108 9.30 -1.51 -8.54
CA VAL A 108 10.23 -1.10 -7.48
C VAL A 108 9.41 -1.01 -6.20
N SER A 109 9.77 -1.81 -5.19
CA SER A 109 9.12 -1.77 -3.89
C SER A 109 10.10 -1.26 -2.85
N ILE A 110 9.72 -0.20 -2.14
CA ILE A 110 10.48 0.37 -1.03
C ILE A 110 9.56 0.50 0.16
N MET A 111 9.88 -0.24 1.22
CA MET A 111 9.00 -0.40 2.37
C MET A 111 8.95 0.82 3.31
N ARG A 112 9.79 1.84 3.08
CA ARG A 112 9.83 3.08 3.85
C ARG A 112 10.37 4.23 3.00
N ALA A 113 9.61 5.32 2.93
CA ALA A 113 9.90 6.42 2.02
C ALA A 113 10.09 7.78 2.73
N GLY A 114 10.89 7.79 3.79
CA GLY A 114 11.34 9.03 4.42
C GLY A 114 12.41 9.72 3.56
N GLU A 115 13.60 9.93 4.14
CA GLU A 115 14.80 10.36 3.40
C GLU A 115 15.08 9.57 2.11
N ALA A 116 14.63 8.32 2.03
CA ALA A 116 14.82 7.48 0.86
C ALA A 116 14.25 8.10 -0.42
N MET A 117 13.15 8.86 -0.31
CA MET A 117 12.55 9.58 -1.45
C MET A 117 13.17 10.95 -1.73
N GLU A 118 13.97 11.51 -0.82
CA GLU A 118 14.63 12.81 -1.04
C GLU A 118 15.72 12.70 -2.12
N GLN A 119 16.21 13.85 -2.60
CA GLN A 119 17.34 13.90 -3.53
C GLN A 119 18.56 13.15 -3.00
N GLY A 120 19.08 12.21 -3.79
CA GLY A 120 20.19 11.34 -3.39
C GLY A 120 19.80 10.20 -2.44
N GLY A 121 18.52 10.13 -2.06
CA GLY A 121 17.94 9.02 -1.32
C GLY A 121 17.95 7.71 -2.13
N SER A 122 17.90 6.59 -1.41
CA SER A 122 18.00 5.26 -1.99
C SER A 122 16.90 4.95 -3.02
N ALA A 123 15.69 5.49 -2.84
CA ALA A 123 14.60 5.33 -3.79
C ALA A 123 14.88 6.07 -5.10
N THR A 124 15.32 7.31 -4.97
CA THR A 124 15.67 8.19 -6.09
C THR A 124 16.78 7.57 -6.92
N LEU A 125 17.85 7.11 -6.28
CA LEU A 125 18.98 6.44 -6.94
C LEU A 125 18.54 5.14 -7.62
N ALA A 126 17.65 4.35 -7.01
CA ALA A 126 17.15 3.11 -7.61
C ALA A 126 16.41 3.40 -8.93
N VAL A 127 15.54 4.41 -8.97
CA VAL A 127 14.83 4.81 -10.18
C VAL A 127 15.79 5.35 -11.24
N GLU A 128 16.77 6.16 -10.85
CA GLU A 128 17.80 6.67 -11.77
C GLU A 128 18.61 5.55 -12.42
N VAL A 129 19.01 4.54 -11.65
CA VAL A 129 19.72 3.36 -12.17
C VAL A 129 18.86 2.58 -13.16
N LEU A 130 17.56 2.42 -12.90
CA LEU A 130 16.66 1.74 -13.83
C LEU A 130 16.52 2.52 -15.14
N LYS A 131 16.32 3.85 -15.06
CA LYS A 131 16.29 4.73 -16.23
C LYS A 131 17.60 4.68 -17.02
N ALA A 132 18.74 4.69 -16.33
CA ALA A 132 20.07 4.57 -16.95
C ALA A 132 20.27 3.22 -17.66
N LYS A 133 19.60 2.15 -17.18
CA LYS A 133 19.58 0.83 -17.84
C LYS A 133 18.53 0.71 -18.95
N GLY A 134 17.85 1.80 -19.32
CA GLY A 134 16.90 1.86 -20.41
C GLY A 134 15.47 1.47 -20.05
N VAL A 135 15.12 1.38 -18.77
CA VAL A 135 13.73 1.19 -18.35
C VAL A 135 12.97 2.51 -18.54
N PRO A 136 11.90 2.55 -19.36
CA PRO A 136 11.05 3.73 -19.50
C PRO A 136 10.40 4.11 -18.16
N GLU A 137 10.37 5.40 -17.85
CA GLU A 137 9.86 5.89 -16.57
C GLU A 137 8.37 5.55 -16.35
N ASP A 138 7.56 5.60 -17.41
CA ASP A 138 6.15 5.21 -17.42
C ASP A 138 5.91 3.70 -17.23
N ARG A 139 6.97 2.88 -17.22
CA ARG A 139 6.93 1.45 -16.88
C ARG A 139 7.43 1.13 -15.48
N ILE A 140 7.76 2.16 -14.71
CA ILE A 140 8.20 2.02 -13.32
C ILE A 140 6.99 2.23 -12.42
N LEU A 141 6.65 1.17 -11.69
CA LEU A 141 5.67 1.21 -10.62
C LEU A 141 6.43 1.25 -9.29
N PHE A 142 6.28 2.34 -8.55
CA PHE A 142 6.90 2.56 -7.27
C PHE A 142 5.91 2.30 -6.14
N LEU A 143 6.13 1.24 -5.37
CA LEU A 143 5.29 0.83 -4.25
C LEU A 143 5.93 1.22 -2.92
N ASN A 144 5.15 1.88 -2.06
CA ASN A 144 5.62 2.30 -0.75
C ASN A 144 4.63 2.08 0.39
N LEU A 145 5.12 1.60 1.53
CA LEU A 145 4.28 1.38 2.70
C LEU A 145 3.81 2.68 3.35
N ILE A 146 4.76 3.49 3.85
CA ILE A 146 4.48 4.75 4.54
C ILE A 146 5.40 5.83 4.01
N ALA A 147 4.82 6.97 3.65
CA ALA A 147 5.52 8.11 3.07
C ALA A 147 5.39 9.36 3.95
N SER A 148 6.28 10.33 3.74
CA SER A 148 6.09 11.69 4.24
C SER A 148 5.58 12.60 3.12
N PRO A 149 4.88 13.71 3.43
CA PRO A 149 4.40 14.66 2.43
C PRO A 149 5.52 15.22 1.55
N SER A 150 6.64 15.61 2.18
CA SER A 150 7.80 16.15 1.47
C SER A 150 8.47 15.10 0.57
N GLY A 151 8.60 13.86 1.05
CA GLY A 151 9.15 12.77 0.25
C GLY A 151 8.31 12.45 -0.98
N VAL A 152 6.98 12.34 -0.82
CA VAL A 152 6.07 12.10 -1.95
C VAL A 152 6.11 13.23 -2.97
N ALA A 153 6.09 14.48 -2.50
CA ALA A 153 6.14 15.66 -3.36
C ALA A 153 7.41 15.68 -4.21
N ASP A 154 8.59 15.57 -3.58
CA ASP A 154 9.88 15.55 -4.28
C ASP A 154 9.95 14.41 -5.31
N PHE A 155 9.50 13.21 -4.91
CA PHE A 155 9.53 12.03 -5.77
C PHE A 155 8.57 12.15 -6.97
N ALA A 156 7.36 12.66 -6.74
CA ALA A 156 6.34 12.83 -7.76
C ALA A 156 6.73 13.90 -8.80
N GLU A 157 7.33 15.01 -8.35
CA GLU A 157 7.81 16.09 -9.21
C GLU A 157 9.03 15.68 -10.02
N ARG A 158 9.94 14.92 -9.42
CA ARG A 158 11.16 14.46 -10.07
C ARG A 158 10.92 13.39 -11.14
N PHE A 159 9.92 12.54 -10.92
CA PHE A 159 9.58 11.45 -11.82
C PHE A 159 8.09 11.50 -12.21
N PRO A 160 7.69 12.49 -13.03
CA PRO A 160 6.29 12.75 -13.32
C PRO A 160 5.58 11.64 -14.11
N LYS A 161 6.33 10.74 -14.79
CA LYS A 161 5.76 9.66 -15.59
C LYS A 161 5.63 8.34 -14.83
N LEU A 162 6.39 8.14 -13.76
CA LEU A 162 6.29 6.89 -12.97
C LEU A 162 5.04 6.93 -12.10
N ARG A 163 4.52 5.77 -11.73
CA ARG A 163 3.36 5.67 -10.83
C ARG A 163 3.81 5.39 -9.41
N VAL A 164 3.44 6.25 -8.47
CA VAL A 164 3.64 6.05 -7.02
C VAL A 164 2.36 5.48 -6.43
N VAL A 165 2.45 4.36 -5.72
CA VAL A 165 1.34 3.81 -4.93
C VAL A 165 1.79 3.67 -3.49
N THR A 166 1.05 4.28 -2.56
CA THR A 166 1.39 4.23 -1.14
C THR A 166 0.22 3.92 -0.22
N ALA A 167 0.48 3.22 0.89
CA ALA A 167 -0.60 2.83 1.80
C ALA A 167 -0.99 3.97 2.75
N PHE A 168 -0.04 4.86 3.08
CA PHE A 168 -0.27 5.95 4.01
C PHE A 168 0.74 7.09 3.86
N ILE A 169 0.26 8.33 3.89
CA ILE A 169 1.09 9.53 3.99
C ILE A 169 0.96 10.10 5.40
N ASP A 170 2.07 10.09 6.13
CA ASP A 170 2.17 10.51 7.53
C ASP A 170 2.29 12.04 7.67
N GLN A 171 2.53 12.52 8.89
CA GLN A 171 2.49 13.96 9.18
C GLN A 171 3.69 14.71 8.58
N GLY A 172 4.87 14.08 8.55
CA GLY A 172 6.11 14.72 8.15
C GLY A 172 7.32 13.88 8.51
N LEU A 173 8.47 14.55 8.54
CA LEU A 173 9.75 14.01 9.00
C LEU A 173 10.19 14.77 10.26
N ASP A 174 10.92 14.11 11.15
CA ASP A 174 11.66 14.76 12.24
C ASP A 174 13.04 15.27 11.77
N ASP A 175 13.81 15.87 12.69
CA ASP A 175 15.17 16.39 12.42
C ASP A 175 16.16 15.32 11.96
N LYS A 176 15.89 14.05 12.27
CA LYS A 176 16.68 12.88 11.87
C LYS A 176 16.10 12.21 10.62
N LYS A 177 15.15 12.84 9.94
CA LYS A 177 14.47 12.34 8.75
C LYS A 177 13.69 11.03 8.95
N TYR A 178 13.28 10.75 10.19
CA TYR A 178 12.30 9.70 10.47
C TYR A 178 10.89 10.20 10.22
N ILE A 179 10.05 9.36 9.62
CA ILE A 179 8.63 9.66 9.42
C ILE A 179 7.96 9.72 10.79
N ILE A 180 7.12 10.74 10.99
CA ILE A 180 6.35 10.93 12.23
C ILE A 180 4.83 10.90 11.98
N PRO A 181 4.04 10.22 12.84
CA PRO A 181 4.48 9.36 13.95
C PRO A 181 5.22 8.09 13.50
N GLY A 182 5.10 7.70 12.24
CA GLY A 182 5.89 6.62 11.63
C GLY A 182 5.66 5.24 12.24
N LEU A 183 6.63 4.35 12.00
CA LEU A 183 6.66 2.97 12.49
C LEU A 183 8.00 2.58 13.13
N GLY A 184 8.93 3.54 13.25
CA GLY A 184 10.35 3.27 13.52
C GLY A 184 11.10 2.81 12.28
N ASP A 185 12.21 2.09 12.47
CA ASP A 185 12.94 1.50 11.36
C ASP A 185 12.26 0.22 10.85
N PHE A 186 11.90 0.20 9.55
CA PHE A 186 11.24 -0.95 8.96
C PHE A 186 12.19 -2.15 8.83
N GLY A 187 13.43 -1.91 8.42
CA GLY A 187 14.41 -2.96 8.18
C GLY A 187 14.75 -3.71 9.46
N ASP A 188 14.97 -2.97 10.54
CA ASP A 188 15.27 -3.56 11.84
C ASP A 188 14.11 -4.46 12.30
N ARG A 189 12.88 -3.96 12.28
CA ARG A 189 11.67 -4.67 12.71
C ARG A 189 11.26 -5.84 11.82
N TYR A 190 11.69 -5.83 10.55
CA TYR A 190 11.34 -6.88 9.59
C TYR A 190 12.42 -7.98 9.56
N TYR A 191 13.70 -7.60 9.54
CA TYR A 191 14.81 -8.52 9.28
C TYR A 191 15.59 -8.92 10.53
N THR A 192 15.62 -8.12 11.60
CA THR A 192 16.63 -8.30 12.68
C THR A 192 16.07 -8.42 14.09
N LEU A 193 15.06 -7.62 14.45
CA LEU A 193 14.44 -7.52 15.78
C LEU A 193 13.11 -8.24 15.80
#